data_AF-A0A6G3ZSD7-F1
#
_entry.id   AF-A0A6G3ZSD7-F1
#
_cell.length_a   1.000
_cell.length_b   1.000
_cell.length_c   1.000
_cell.angle_alpha   90.00
_cell.angle_beta   90.00
_cell.angle_gamma   90.00
#
_symmetry.space_group_name_H-M   'P 1'
#
loop_
_entity.id
_entity.type
_entity.pdbx_description
1 polymer ?
#
loop_
_entity_poly.entity_id
_entity_poly.type
_entity_poly.pdbx_seq_one_letter_code
_entity_poly.pdbx_strand_id
1 'polypeptide(L)' 'MISAQDANTIIAFLSAAYNATQDLEARAEFHRLANELRKASGQALE' A
#
# COMPACT_ATOMS: atom_id res chain seq x y z
N MET A 1 -10.17 -4.67 -12.83
CA MET A 1 -8.80 -4.15 -12.59
C MET A 1 -8.98 -2.76 -12.03
N ILE A 2 -8.42 -2.47 -10.85
CA ILE A 2 -8.45 -1.11 -10.27
C ILE A 2 -7.49 -0.23 -11.09
N SER A 3 -7.81 1.05 -11.28
CA SER A 3 -6.91 1.97 -11.97
C SER A 3 -5.64 2.20 -11.12
N ALA A 4 -4.51 2.52 -11.76
CA ALA A 4 -3.31 2.92 -11.04
C ALA A 4 -3.54 4.18 -10.19
N GLN A 5 -4.41 5.09 -10.64
CA GLN A 5 -4.76 6.30 -9.90
C GLN A 5 -5.48 6.01 -8.58
N ASP A 6 -6.49 5.14 -8.61
CA ASP A 6 -7.24 4.77 -7.41
C ASP A 6 -6.36 3.95 -6.46
N ALA A 7 -5.56 3.03 -7.01
CA ALA A 7 -4.58 2.27 -6.23
C ALA A 7 -3.58 3.19 -5.51
N ASN A 8 -3.05 4.19 -6.20
CA ASN A 8 -2.08 5.13 -5.62
C ASN A 8 -2.70 6.01 -4.52
N THR A 9 -3.98 6.35 -4.63
CA THR A 9 -4.70 7.06 -3.57
C THR A 9 -4.77 6.22 -2.29
N ILE A 10 -5.08 4.93 -2.41
CA ILE A 10 -5.16 4.02 -1.26
C ILE A 10 -3.75 3.71 -0.71
N ILE A 11 -2.76 3.49 -1.58
CA ILE A 11 -1.36 3.27 -1.19
C ILE A 11 -0.83 4.46 -0.37
N ALA A 12 -1.16 5.70 -0.76
CA ALA A 12 -0.76 6.88 0.01
C ALA A 12 -1.33 6.87 1.43
N PHE A 13 -2.58 6.44 1.61
CA PHE A 13 -3.18 6.28 2.93
C PHE A 13 -2.48 5.19 3.75
N LEU A 14 -2.17 4.03 3.14
CA LEU A 14 -1.41 2.95 3.81
C LEU A 14 0.01 3.39 4.19
N SER A 15 0.66 4.19 3.35
CA SER A 15 1.97 4.77 3.64
C SER A 15 1.92 5.75 4.81
N ALA A 16 0.88 6.58 4.90
CA ALA A 16 0.67 7.44 6.07
C ALA A 16 0.48 6.60 7.35
N ALA A 17 -0.31 5.52 7.29
CA ALA A 17 -0.51 4.62 8.43
C ALA A 17 0.79 3.91 8.85
N TYR A 18 1.61 3.46 7.88
CA TYR A 18 2.93 2.89 8.12
C TYR A 18 3.83 3.83 8.92
N ASN A 19 3.84 5.11 8.55
CA ASN A 19 4.67 6.12 9.22
C ASN A 19 4.10 6.57 10.57
N ALA A 20 2.79 6.49 10.77
CA ALA A 20 2.12 6.91 12.00
C ALA A 20 2.22 5.88 13.13
N THR A 21 2.32 4.58 12.81
CA THR A 21 2.44 3.52 13.82
C THR A 21 3.89 3.21 14.19
N GLN A 22 4.10 2.69 15.40
CA GLN A 22 5.36 2.10 15.86
C GLN A 22 5.32 0.57 15.91
N ASP A 23 4.16 -0.04 15.69
CA ASP A 23 4.00 -1.49 15.64
C ASP A 23 4.62 -2.03 14.35
N LEU A 24 5.59 -2.95 14.51
CA LEU A 24 6.32 -3.57 13.41
C LEU A 24 5.45 -4.51 12.59
N GLU A 25 4.50 -5.21 13.21
CA GLU A 25 3.57 -6.11 12.53
C GLU A 25 2.60 -5.30 11.65
N ALA A 26 2.07 -4.21 12.20
CA ALA A 26 1.22 -3.29 11.44
C ALA A 26 1.95 -2.68 10.24
N ARG A 27 3.23 -2.28 10.42
CA ARG A 27 4.07 -1.78 9.32
C ARG A 27 4.26 -2.82 8.22
N ALA A 28 4.57 -4.07 8.57
CA ALA A 28 4.72 -5.14 7.60
C ALA A 28 3.42 -5.37 6.82
N GLU A 29 2.28 -5.31 7.49
CA GLU A 29 0.97 -5.50 6.86
C GLU A 29 0.60 -4.34 5.92
N PHE A 30 0.82 -3.09 6.32
CA PHE A 30 0.58 -1.94 5.42
C PHE A 30 1.44 -2.02 4.16
N HIS A 31 2.71 -2.41 4.29
CA HIS A 31 3.59 -2.63 3.15
C HIS A 31 3.08 -3.74 2.23
N ARG A 32 2.67 -4.89 2.81
CA ARG A 32 2.10 -6.01 2.06
C ARG A 32 0.85 -5.59 1.28
N LEU A 33 -0.08 -4.88 1.93
CA LEU A 33 -1.32 -4.39 1.32
C LEU A 33 -1.06 -3.39 0.19
N ALA A 34 -0.07 -2.50 0.34
CA ALA A 34 0.34 -1.59 -0.74
C ALA A 34 0.82 -2.36 -1.97
N ASN A 35 1.58 -3.45 -1.79
CA ASN A 35 2.04 -4.31 -2.87
C ASN A 35 0.91 -5.12 -3.54
N GLU A 36 -0.11 -5.55 -2.78
CA GLU A 36 -1.31 -6.16 -3.40
C GLU A 36 -2.07 -5.16 -4.28
N LEU A 37 -2.15 -3.89 -3.89
CA LEU A 37 -2.76 -2.83 -4.71
C LEU A 37 -1.95 -2.55 -5.97
N ARG A 38 -0.62 -2.56 -5.89
CA ARG A 38 0.27 -2.43 -7.06
C ARG A 38 0.05 -3.58 -8.04
N LYS A 39 0.01 -4.81 -7.55
CA LYS A 39 -0.31 -5.99 -8.37
C LYS A 39 -1.69 -5.89 -9.02
N ALA A 40 -2.71 -5.50 -8.27
CA ALA A 40 -4.08 -5.36 -8.78
C ALA A 40 -4.25 -4.24 -9.83
N SER A 41 -3.34 -3.26 -9.85
CA SER A 41 -3.29 -2.14 -10.80
C SER A 41 -2.23 -2.27 -11.90
N GLY A 42 -1.49 -3.39 -11.94
CA GLY A 42 -0.44 -3.63 -12.94
C GLY A 42 0.84 -2.83 -12.73
N GLN A 43 1.09 -2.33 -11.52
CA GLN A 43 2.29 -1.59 -11.15
C GLN A 43 3.39 -2.54 -10.65
N ALA A 44 4.66 -2.13 -10.76
CA ALA A 44 5.79 -2.85 -10.20
C ALA A 44 5.73 -2.87 -8.66
N LEU A 45 6.23 -3.94 -8.04
CA LEU A 45 6.31 -4.05 -6.58
C LEU A 45 7.48 -3.24 -6.03
N GLU A 46 7.35 -2.82 -4.78
CA GLU A 46 8.38 -2.12 -4.00
C GLU A 46 8.98 -3.06 -2.94
#